data_AF-A0AAV6H2Q7-F1
#
_entry.id   AF-A0AAV6H2Q7-F1
#
_cell.length_a   1.000
_cell.length_b   1.000
_cell.length_c   1.000
_cell.angle_alpha   90.00
_cell.angle_beta   90.00
_cell.angle_gamma   90.00
#
_symmetry.space_group_name_H-M   'P 1'
#
loop_
_entity.id
_entity.type
_entity.pdbx_description
1 polymer ?
#
loop_
_entity_poly.entity_id
_entity_poly.type
_entity_poly.pdbx_seq_one_letter_code
_entity_poly.pdbx_strand_id
1 'polypeptide(L)'
;MMFVNMFSSIFLLVFISVDRCVAVMFPVWAQNHRTVRTASVVVVLAWVLAAVLSIPSIIFREVKHHMGKSHCFNNYMADPHSHTAMAVSRFVSGFVVPFSIIIVCYSVITLRLMGSQIKRSSKPLKIMTALIVTFFICWLPYHVFILLELHPAAHDHQHLVHGLQYGTMLALANSCLNPVLYVFMGNDFRRKFKSSLLSKIENAMGEDNRTTSRYLSRSSSVDTRASTHI
;
A
#
# COMPACT_ATOMS: atom_id res chain seq x y z
N MET A 1 -1.19 9.38 -10.53
CA MET A 1 -0.75 8.11 -9.90
C MET A 1 -1.05 8.06 -8.40
N MET A 2 -0.70 9.08 -7.60
CA MET A 2 -0.97 9.08 -6.14
C MET A 2 -2.44 8.78 -5.79
N PHE A 3 -3.41 9.42 -6.44
CA PHE A 3 -4.85 9.17 -6.17
C PHE A 3 -5.32 7.77 -6.60
N VAL A 4 -4.74 7.20 -7.65
CA VAL A 4 -5.05 5.82 -8.04
C VAL A 4 -4.55 4.87 -6.96
N ASN A 5 -3.35 5.10 -6.42
CA ASN A 5 -2.82 4.35 -5.27
C ASN A 5 -3.71 4.52 -4.03
N MET A 6 -4.25 5.72 -3.81
CA MET A 6 -5.18 5.98 -2.72
C MET A 6 -6.42 5.10 -2.82
N PHE A 7 -7.17 5.26 -3.92
CA PHE A 7 -8.44 4.58 -4.11
C PHE A 7 -8.27 3.07 -4.21
N SER A 8 -7.23 2.58 -4.91
CA SER A 8 -6.96 1.14 -4.99
C SER A 8 -6.64 0.56 -3.62
N SER A 9 -5.75 1.19 -2.84
CA SER A 9 -5.39 0.70 -1.49
C SER A 9 -6.61 0.62 -0.58
N ILE A 10 -7.43 1.67 -0.52
CA ILE A 10 -8.57 1.71 0.39
C ILE A 10 -9.70 0.78 -0.03
N PHE A 11 -10.01 0.70 -1.32
CA PHE A 11 -11.02 -0.23 -1.81
C PHE A 11 -10.62 -1.67 -1.57
N LEU A 12 -9.34 -2.01 -1.74
CA LEU A 12 -8.85 -3.34 -1.38
C LEU A 12 -9.04 -3.62 0.12
N LEU A 13 -8.74 -2.66 1.02
CA LEU A 13 -8.99 -2.83 2.45
C LEU A 13 -10.47 -3.02 2.78
N VAL A 14 -11.37 -2.26 2.13
CA VAL A 14 -12.81 -2.41 2.26
C VAL A 14 -13.26 -3.79 1.79
N PHE A 15 -12.85 -4.21 0.59
CA PHE A 15 -13.23 -5.51 0.04
C PHE A 15 -12.72 -6.67 0.89
N ILE A 16 -11.48 -6.58 1.41
CA ILE A 16 -10.95 -7.60 2.33
C ILE A 16 -11.77 -7.59 3.64
N SER A 17 -12.15 -6.42 4.16
CA SER A 17 -13.00 -6.29 5.37
C SER A 17 -14.38 -6.92 5.19
N VAL A 18 -15.03 -6.64 4.07
CA VAL A 18 -16.32 -7.24 3.72
C VAL A 18 -16.20 -8.75 3.52
N ASP A 19 -15.18 -9.21 2.78
CA ASP A 19 -14.91 -10.64 2.59
C ASP A 19 -14.74 -11.38 3.92
N ARG A 20 -14.01 -10.79 4.88
CA ARG A 20 -13.88 -11.38 6.22
C ARG A 20 -15.19 -11.36 7.00
N CYS A 21 -15.95 -10.27 6.91
CA CYS A 21 -17.26 -10.18 7.55
C CYS A 21 -18.20 -11.29 7.03
N VAL A 22 -18.31 -11.43 5.71
CA VAL A 22 -19.10 -12.48 5.05
C VAL A 22 -18.62 -13.88 5.44
N ALA A 23 -17.30 -14.12 5.49
CA ALA A 23 -16.75 -15.42 5.90
C ALA A 23 -16.98 -15.77 7.38
N VAL A 24 -17.27 -14.78 8.24
CA VAL A 24 -17.63 -14.98 9.66
C VAL A 24 -19.14 -15.15 9.81
N MET A 25 -19.94 -14.39 9.07
CA MET A 25 -21.40 -14.47 9.13
C MET A 25 -21.98 -15.70 8.43
N PHE A 26 -21.42 -16.06 7.26
CA PHE A 26 -21.94 -17.11 6.37
C PHE A 26 -20.84 -18.12 5.99
N PRO A 27 -20.42 -18.99 6.93
CA PRO A 27 -19.30 -19.90 6.72
C PRO A 27 -19.54 -20.90 5.58
N VAL A 28 -20.76 -21.44 5.46
CA VAL A 28 -21.12 -22.41 4.41
C VAL A 28 -21.09 -21.77 3.02
N TRP A 29 -21.63 -20.56 2.88
CA TRP A 29 -21.59 -19.81 1.63
C TRP A 29 -20.14 -19.47 1.24
N ALA A 30 -19.35 -19.00 2.21
CA ALA A 30 -17.95 -18.64 1.99
C ALA A 30 -17.10 -19.85 1.56
N GLN A 31 -17.41 -21.05 2.05
CA GLN A 31 -16.70 -22.25 1.61
C GLN A 31 -17.00 -22.62 0.15
N ASN A 32 -18.20 -22.34 -0.34
CA ASN A 32 -18.62 -22.70 -1.70
C ASN A 32 -18.33 -21.63 -2.76
N HIS A 33 -18.39 -20.34 -2.41
CA HIS A 33 -18.30 -19.22 -3.38
C HIS A 33 -16.96 -18.47 -3.38
N ARG A 34 -16.13 -18.62 -2.36
CA ARG A 34 -14.89 -17.86 -2.20
C ARG A 34 -13.75 -18.47 -3.01
N THR A 35 -13.83 -18.31 -4.32
CA THR A 35 -12.83 -18.79 -5.28
C THR A 35 -11.79 -17.71 -5.61
N VAL A 36 -10.63 -18.12 -6.13
CA VAL A 36 -9.59 -17.21 -6.63
C VAL A 36 -10.12 -16.33 -7.77
N ARG A 37 -11.01 -16.87 -8.62
CA ARG A 37 -11.64 -16.12 -9.71
C ARG A 37 -12.48 -14.96 -9.19
N THR A 38 -13.30 -15.19 -8.17
CA THR A 38 -14.10 -14.13 -7.53
C THR A 38 -13.19 -13.05 -6.95
N ALA A 39 -12.10 -13.43 -6.28
CA ALA A 39 -11.14 -12.48 -5.75
C ALA A 39 -10.46 -11.65 -6.85
N SER A 40 -10.05 -12.27 -7.96
CA SER A 40 -9.47 -11.56 -9.11
C SER A 40 -10.44 -10.55 -9.72
N VAL A 41 -11.72 -10.92 -9.88
CA VAL A 41 -12.76 -10.00 -10.39
C VAL A 41 -12.91 -8.80 -9.46
N VAL A 42 -13.00 -9.01 -8.14
CA VAL A 42 -13.12 -7.93 -7.15
C VAL A 42 -11.92 -6.98 -7.21
N VAL A 43 -10.70 -7.52 -7.35
CA VAL A 43 -9.49 -6.70 -7.50
C VAL A 43 -9.54 -5.86 -8.78
N VAL A 44 -9.91 -6.44 -9.92
CA VAL A 44 -10.04 -5.70 -11.18
C VAL A 44 -11.09 -4.59 -11.06
N LEU A 45 -12.24 -4.88 -10.46
CA LEU A 45 -13.27 -3.87 -10.20
C LEU A 45 -12.76 -2.73 -9.31
N ALA A 46 -11.99 -3.04 -8.26
CA ALA A 46 -11.37 -2.04 -7.40
C ALA A 46 -10.42 -1.11 -8.19
N TRP A 47 -9.60 -1.67 -9.08
CA TRP A 47 -8.70 -0.89 -9.94
C TRP A 47 -9.45 0.00 -10.93
N VAL A 48 -10.49 -0.53 -11.58
CA VAL A 48 -11.33 0.25 -12.50
C VAL A 48 -12.00 1.40 -11.76
N LEU A 49 -12.61 1.14 -10.60
CA LEU A 49 -13.25 2.18 -9.80
C LEU A 49 -12.24 3.24 -9.33
N ALA A 50 -11.05 2.82 -8.91
CA ALA A 50 -9.97 3.72 -8.51
C ALA A 50 -9.48 4.60 -9.67
N ALA A 51 -9.38 4.05 -10.88
CA ALA A 51 -9.03 4.80 -12.07
C ALA A 51 -10.10 5.85 -12.38
N VAL A 52 -11.38 5.46 -12.42
CA VAL A 52 -12.52 6.35 -12.69
C VAL A 52 -12.57 7.52 -11.70
N LEU A 53 -12.49 7.25 -10.39
CA LEU A 53 -12.52 8.31 -9.37
C LEU A 53 -11.27 9.19 -9.38
N SER A 54 -10.18 8.75 -10.01
CA SER A 54 -8.97 9.55 -10.17
C SER A 54 -9.02 10.48 -11.38
N ILE A 55 -9.91 10.26 -12.36
CA ILE A 55 -9.98 11.02 -13.62
C ILE A 55 -10.17 12.52 -13.39
N PRO A 56 -11.10 13.00 -12.54
CA PRO A 56 -11.28 14.44 -12.33
C PRO A 56 -9.98 15.12 -11.91
N SER A 57 -9.21 14.45 -11.04
CA SER A 57 -7.92 14.94 -10.54
C SER A 57 -6.83 15.07 -11.61
N ILE A 58 -6.98 14.41 -12.75
CA ILE A 58 -6.06 14.52 -13.89
C ILE A 58 -6.48 15.66 -14.80
N ILE A 59 -7.79 15.87 -14.99
CA ILE A 59 -8.33 16.91 -15.88
C ILE A 59 -7.99 18.31 -15.36
N PHE A 60 -8.05 18.53 -14.05
CA PHE A 60 -7.75 19.83 -13.43
C PHE A 60 -6.25 20.10 -13.20
N ARG A 61 -5.36 19.24 -13.68
CA ARG A 61 -3.91 19.45 -13.59
C ARG A 61 -3.42 20.33 -14.73
N GLU A 62 -2.70 21.39 -14.39
CA GLU A 62 -2.09 22.28 -15.35
C GLU A 62 -0.57 22.37 -15.11
N VAL A 63 0.18 22.69 -16.16
CA VAL A 63 1.62 22.95 -16.08
C VAL A 63 1.85 24.41 -16.39
N LYS A 64 2.39 25.17 -15.42
CA LYS A 64 2.87 26.53 -15.64
C LYS A 64 4.39 26.52 -15.76
N HIS A 65 4.89 27.17 -16.80
CA HIS A 65 6.32 27.41 -16.96
C HIS A 65 6.67 28.75 -16.31
N HIS A 66 7.54 28.74 -15.31
CA HIS A 66 8.03 29.95 -14.64
C HIS A 66 9.56 29.90 -14.54
N MET A 67 10.23 30.92 -15.06
CA MET A 67 11.71 31.05 -15.04
C MET A 67 12.44 29.78 -15.53
N GLY A 68 11.99 29.17 -16.63
CA GLY A 68 12.60 27.96 -17.19
C GLY A 68 12.34 26.65 -16.41
N LYS A 69 11.57 26.70 -15.31
CA LYS A 69 11.12 25.53 -14.55
C LYS A 69 9.64 25.27 -14.79
N SER A 70 9.30 24.00 -15.03
CA SER A 70 7.92 23.56 -15.21
C SER A 70 7.32 23.18 -13.86
N HIS A 71 6.31 23.91 -13.40
CA HIS A 71 5.57 23.62 -12.19
C HIS A 71 4.22 23.00 -12.54
N CYS A 72 3.95 21.79 -12.04
CA CYS A 72 2.63 21.17 -12.16
C CYS A 72 1.81 21.48 -10.90
N PHE A 73 0.68 22.14 -11.10
CA PHE A 73 -0.24 22.51 -10.02
C PHE A 73 -1.67 22.21 -10.47
N ASN A 74 -2.60 22.13 -9.52
CA ASN A 74 -4.00 21.98 -9.86
C ASN A 74 -4.57 23.38 -10.13
N ASN A 75 -5.17 23.60 -11.29
CA ASN A 75 -5.82 24.88 -11.60
C ASN A 75 -7.22 24.91 -10.98
N TYR A 76 -7.24 25.05 -9.65
CA TYR A 76 -8.46 25.25 -8.88
C TYR A 76 -8.98 26.70 -8.96
N MET A 77 -8.24 27.61 -9.62
CA MET A 77 -8.59 29.03 -9.70
C MET A 77 -9.65 29.34 -10.76
N ALA A 78 -9.98 28.39 -11.63
CA ALA A 78 -11.03 28.56 -12.64
C ALA A 78 -12.46 28.48 -12.05
N ASP A 79 -12.66 27.71 -10.96
CA ASP A 79 -13.95 27.59 -10.28
C ASP A 79 -13.80 27.07 -8.82
N PRO A 80 -14.04 27.92 -7.80
CA PRO A 80 -13.99 27.54 -6.39
C PRO A 80 -14.98 26.43 -5.99
N HIS A 81 -16.13 26.32 -6.67
CA HIS A 81 -17.12 25.28 -6.40
C HIS A 81 -16.60 23.90 -6.84
N SER A 82 -15.98 23.83 -8.01
CA SER A 82 -15.33 22.61 -8.52
C SER A 82 -14.18 22.15 -7.62
N HIS A 83 -13.37 23.07 -7.08
CA HIS A 83 -12.31 22.73 -6.13
C HIS A 83 -12.87 22.10 -4.85
N THR A 84 -13.87 22.76 -4.24
CA THR A 84 -14.53 22.29 -3.02
C THR A 84 -15.18 20.93 -3.25
N ALA A 85 -15.92 20.76 -4.35
CA ALA A 85 -16.57 19.49 -4.71
C ALA A 85 -15.56 18.35 -4.90
N MET A 86 -14.40 18.61 -5.52
CA MET A 86 -13.33 17.61 -5.65
C MET A 86 -12.69 17.26 -4.32
N ALA A 87 -12.36 18.25 -3.49
CA ALA A 87 -11.74 18.01 -2.18
C ALA A 87 -12.68 17.21 -1.26
N VAL A 88 -13.95 17.61 -1.19
CA VAL A 88 -14.98 16.92 -0.40
C VAL A 88 -15.26 15.53 -0.96
N SER A 89 -15.46 15.37 -2.28
CA SER A 89 -15.71 14.04 -2.86
C SER A 89 -14.55 13.08 -2.63
N ARG A 90 -13.29 13.54 -2.73
CA ARG A 90 -12.09 12.75 -2.38
C ARG A 90 -12.06 12.38 -0.91
N PHE A 91 -12.37 13.30 -0.01
CA PHE A 91 -12.41 12.99 1.43
C PHE A 91 -13.52 11.99 1.76
N VAL A 92 -14.71 12.15 1.19
CA VAL A 92 -15.84 11.24 1.44
C VAL A 92 -15.54 9.85 0.89
N SER A 93 -15.09 9.75 -0.37
CA SER A 93 -14.82 8.46 -1.03
C SER A 93 -13.53 7.78 -0.57
N GLY A 94 -12.50 8.54 -0.20
CA GLY A 94 -11.21 8.03 0.25
C GLY A 94 -11.11 7.78 1.75
N PHE A 95 -11.94 8.44 2.57
CA PHE A 95 -11.90 8.35 4.03
C PHE A 95 -13.24 7.92 4.63
N VAL A 96 -14.28 8.74 4.51
CA VAL A 96 -15.53 8.57 5.29
C VAL A 96 -16.22 7.25 4.94
N VAL A 97 -16.57 7.04 3.67
CA VAL A 97 -17.30 5.85 3.22
C VAL A 97 -16.52 4.56 3.51
N PRO A 98 -15.23 4.44 3.14
CA PRO A 98 -14.46 3.26 3.48
C PRO A 98 -14.38 2.98 4.97
N PHE A 99 -14.17 4.00 5.78
CA PHE A 99 -14.00 3.84 7.23
C PHE A 99 -15.30 3.38 7.89
N SER A 100 -16.43 3.96 7.49
CA SER A 100 -17.74 3.52 7.97
C SER A 100 -17.99 2.05 7.66
N ILE A 101 -17.70 1.60 6.43
CA ILE A 101 -17.87 0.20 6.04
C ILE A 101 -16.96 -0.71 6.87
N ILE A 102 -15.70 -0.32 7.05
CA ILE A 102 -14.71 -1.07 7.84
C ILE A 102 -15.18 -1.19 9.29
N ILE A 103 -15.57 -0.09 9.94
CA ILE A 103 -16.07 -0.10 11.33
C ILE A 103 -17.26 -1.04 11.47
N VAL A 104 -18.24 -0.93 10.57
CA VAL A 104 -19.43 -1.80 10.61
C VAL A 104 -19.03 -3.26 10.48
N CYS A 105 -18.16 -3.60 9.52
CA CYS A 105 -17.67 -4.98 9.35
C CYS A 105 -16.99 -5.50 10.61
N TYR A 106 -16.13 -4.70 11.24
CA TYR A 106 -15.39 -5.09 12.44
C TYR A 106 -16.28 -5.24 13.68
N SER A 107 -17.25 -4.33 13.85
CA SER A 107 -18.24 -4.43 14.92
C SER A 107 -19.04 -5.73 14.79
N VAL A 108 -19.53 -6.05 13.59
CA VAL A 108 -20.25 -7.30 13.33
C VAL A 108 -19.39 -8.53 13.60
N ILE A 109 -18.13 -8.54 13.13
CA ILE A 109 -17.19 -9.64 13.40
C ILE A 109 -16.99 -9.84 14.91
N THR A 110 -16.75 -8.75 15.64
CA THR A 110 -16.48 -8.80 17.09
C THR A 110 -17.69 -9.31 17.86
N LEU A 111 -18.87 -8.78 17.59
CA LEU A 111 -20.12 -9.22 18.20
C LEU A 111 -20.40 -10.70 17.92
N ARG A 112 -20.20 -11.14 16.67
CA ARG A 112 -20.41 -12.55 16.31
C ARG A 112 -19.42 -13.47 17.03
N LEU A 113 -18.15 -13.12 17.11
CA LEU A 113 -17.13 -13.92 17.78
C LEU A 113 -17.38 -14.02 19.29
N MET A 114 -17.86 -12.95 19.93
CA MET A 114 -18.24 -12.96 21.34
C MET A 114 -19.48 -13.85 21.59
N GLY A 115 -20.49 -13.78 20.72
CA GLY A 115 -21.73 -14.52 20.89
C GLY A 115 -21.69 -16.01 20.53
N SER A 116 -20.73 -16.47 19.71
CA SER A 116 -20.78 -17.83 19.12
C SER A 116 -19.75 -18.84 19.62
N GLN A 117 -18.93 -18.53 20.64
CA GLN A 117 -17.80 -19.36 21.11
C GLN A 117 -16.84 -19.85 19.99
N ILE A 118 -16.94 -19.32 18.78
CA ILE A 118 -16.09 -19.68 17.64
C ILE A 118 -14.70 -19.10 17.90
N LYS A 119 -13.77 -19.96 18.36
CA LYS A 119 -12.35 -19.60 18.50
C LYS A 119 -11.69 -19.51 17.13
N ARG A 120 -11.84 -18.36 16.45
CA ARG A 120 -11.11 -18.06 15.20
C ARG A 120 -9.83 -17.30 15.53
N SER A 121 -8.76 -17.55 14.76
CA SER A 121 -7.49 -16.84 14.96
C SER A 121 -7.70 -15.34 14.78
N SER A 122 -7.30 -14.53 15.76
CA SER A 122 -7.35 -13.06 15.67
C SER A 122 -6.21 -12.49 14.79
N LYS A 123 -5.29 -13.33 14.29
CA LYS A 123 -4.12 -12.88 13.50
C LYS A 123 -4.52 -12.10 12.24
N PRO A 124 -5.45 -12.56 11.39
CA PRO A 124 -5.85 -11.80 10.19
C PRO A 124 -6.52 -10.47 10.54
N LEU A 125 -7.30 -10.42 11.62
CA LEU A 125 -7.93 -9.18 12.10
C LEU A 125 -6.88 -8.17 12.56
N LYS A 126 -5.87 -8.61 13.32
CA LYS A 126 -4.74 -7.77 13.71
C LYS A 126 -4.02 -7.18 12.48
N ILE A 127 -3.71 -8.01 11.49
CA ILE A 127 -3.07 -7.58 10.23
C ILE A 127 -3.89 -6.49 9.55
N MET A 128 -5.19 -6.73 9.37
CA MET A 128 -6.07 -5.76 8.73
C MET A 128 -6.18 -4.47 9.55
N THR A 129 -6.27 -4.53 10.88
CA THR A 129 -6.29 -3.34 11.73
C THR A 129 -5.01 -2.52 11.57
N ALA A 130 -3.84 -3.16 11.49
CA ALA A 130 -2.59 -2.44 11.25
C ALA A 130 -2.55 -1.79 9.87
N LEU A 131 -2.98 -2.49 8.81
CA LEU A 131 -3.05 -1.91 7.46
C LEU A 131 -3.98 -0.68 7.43
N ILE A 132 -5.13 -0.77 8.11
CA ILE A 132 -6.08 0.33 8.24
C ILE A 132 -5.42 1.51 8.97
N VAL A 133 -4.86 1.29 10.16
CA VAL A 133 -4.21 2.35 10.95
C VAL A 133 -3.08 3.02 10.17
N THR A 134 -2.23 2.25 9.48
CA THR A 134 -1.15 2.80 8.65
C THR A 134 -1.70 3.65 7.52
N PHE A 135 -2.75 3.19 6.84
CA PHE A 135 -3.42 3.98 5.81
C PHE A 135 -3.90 5.33 6.37
N PHE A 136 -4.55 5.33 7.54
CA PHE A 136 -5.00 6.55 8.19
C PHE A 136 -3.85 7.50 8.51
N ILE A 137 -2.81 7.00 9.16
CA ILE A 137 -1.63 7.81 9.52
C ILE A 137 -1.01 8.41 8.27
N CYS A 138 -0.92 7.64 7.18
CA CYS A 138 -0.29 8.10 5.95
C CYS A 138 -1.10 9.16 5.20
N TRP A 139 -2.42 9.01 5.14
CA TRP A 139 -3.25 9.83 4.26
C TRP A 139 -4.02 10.94 4.97
N LEU A 140 -4.27 10.81 6.27
CA LEU A 140 -5.03 11.81 7.03
C LEU A 140 -4.36 13.19 6.98
N PRO A 141 -3.03 13.34 7.19
CA PRO A 141 -2.40 14.65 7.14
C PRO A 141 -2.61 15.34 5.79
N TYR A 142 -2.48 14.59 4.69
CA TYR A 142 -2.72 15.11 3.35
C TYR A 142 -4.15 15.65 3.18
N HIS A 143 -5.15 14.88 3.61
CA HIS A 143 -6.55 15.32 3.51
C HIS A 143 -6.86 16.52 4.40
N VAL A 144 -6.29 16.58 5.61
CA VAL A 144 -6.45 17.73 6.51
C VAL A 144 -5.91 19.00 5.84
N PHE A 145 -4.68 18.97 5.32
CA PHE A 145 -4.11 20.15 4.69
C PHE A 145 -4.84 20.56 3.39
N ILE A 146 -5.34 19.61 2.60
CA ILE A 146 -6.20 19.93 1.43
C ILE A 146 -7.50 20.62 1.86
N LEU A 147 -8.12 20.20 2.96
CA LEU A 147 -9.36 20.83 3.44
C LEU A 147 -9.10 22.23 4.02
N LEU A 148 -7.95 22.43 4.66
CA LEU A 148 -7.52 23.75 5.12
C LEU A 148 -7.18 24.70 3.96
N GLU A 149 -6.68 24.18 2.84
CA GLU A 149 -6.41 24.95 1.62
C GLU A 149 -7.69 25.58 1.02
N LEU A 150 -8.87 25.03 1.31
CA LEU A 150 -10.16 25.61 0.89
C LEU A 150 -10.48 26.93 1.60
N HIS A 151 -9.85 27.22 2.75
CA HIS A 151 -10.06 28.44 3.53
C HIS A 151 -8.72 29.17 3.79
N PRO A 152 -8.07 29.68 2.72
CA PRO A 152 -6.72 30.23 2.81
C PRO A 152 -6.65 31.52 3.65
N ALA A 153 -7.75 32.25 3.79
CA ALA A 153 -7.81 33.48 4.58
C ALA A 153 -7.62 33.26 6.10
N ALA A 154 -7.76 32.02 6.58
CA ALA A 154 -7.68 31.68 8.00
C ALA A 154 -6.30 31.16 8.42
N HIS A 155 -5.38 30.89 7.48
CA HIS A 155 -4.12 30.18 7.76
C HIS A 155 -2.94 30.78 6.99
N ASP A 156 -1.76 30.74 7.60
CA ASP A 156 -0.53 31.18 6.93
C ASP A 156 -0.20 30.28 5.73
N HIS A 157 0.11 30.92 4.60
CA HIS A 157 0.39 30.26 3.34
C HIS A 157 1.61 29.34 3.43
N GLN A 158 2.63 29.72 4.21
CA GLN A 158 3.83 28.89 4.37
C GLN A 158 3.54 27.58 5.12
N HIS A 159 2.68 27.62 6.14
CA HIS A 159 2.28 26.42 6.88
C HIS A 159 1.46 25.46 6.03
N LEU A 160 0.57 25.97 5.17
CA LEU A 160 -0.21 25.16 4.23
C LEU A 160 0.71 24.46 3.21
N VAL A 161 1.65 25.18 2.59
CA VAL A 161 2.57 24.62 1.59
C VAL A 161 3.44 23.52 2.20
N HIS A 162 4.07 23.77 3.35
CA HIS A 162 4.88 22.76 4.03
C HIS A 162 4.03 21.57 4.49
N GLY A 163 2.83 21.82 5.02
CA GLY A 163 1.90 20.77 5.44
C GLY A 163 1.49 19.84 4.30
N LEU A 164 1.12 20.40 3.14
CA LEU A 164 0.82 19.66 1.92
C LEU A 164 2.03 18.83 1.44
N GLN A 165 3.23 19.39 1.51
CA GLN A 165 4.47 18.70 1.13
C GLN A 165 4.73 17.48 2.03
N TYR A 166 4.75 17.66 3.34
CA TYR A 166 4.95 16.57 4.29
C TYR A 166 3.81 15.52 4.22
N GLY A 167 2.56 15.98 4.10
CA GLY A 167 1.40 15.10 3.92
C GLY A 167 1.51 14.26 2.66
N THR A 168 1.98 14.84 1.55
CA THR A 168 2.23 14.10 0.30
C THR A 168 3.34 13.07 0.46
N MET A 169 4.44 13.40 1.14
CA MET A 169 5.52 12.45 1.42
C MET A 169 5.02 11.25 2.23
N LEU A 170 4.20 11.50 3.24
CA LEU A 170 3.64 10.45 4.09
C LEU A 170 2.61 9.59 3.36
N ALA A 171 1.78 10.19 2.50
CA ALA A 171 0.84 9.48 1.64
C ALA A 171 1.56 8.52 0.67
N LEU A 172 2.70 8.95 0.11
CA LEU A 172 3.54 8.11 -0.75
C LEU A 172 4.19 6.96 0.03
N ALA A 173 4.55 7.17 1.30
CA ALA A 173 5.12 6.13 2.16
C ALA A 173 4.16 4.96 2.43
N ASN A 174 2.84 5.16 2.29
CA ASN A 174 1.82 4.11 2.47
C ASN A 174 2.12 2.84 1.66
N SER A 175 2.58 2.98 0.41
CA SER A 175 2.89 1.83 -0.44
C SER A 175 4.07 1.01 0.07
N CYS A 176 5.07 1.67 0.65
CA CYS A 176 6.28 1.03 1.19
C CYS A 176 6.03 0.33 2.53
N LEU A 177 5.01 0.77 3.27
CA LEU A 177 4.72 0.22 4.59
C LEU A 177 3.94 -1.11 4.52
N ASN A 178 3.25 -1.40 3.42
CA ASN A 178 2.51 -2.66 3.27
C ASN A 178 3.41 -3.91 3.42
N PRO A 179 4.53 -4.08 2.67
CA PRO A 179 5.43 -5.23 2.85
C PRO A 179 6.04 -5.31 4.25
N VAL A 180 6.40 -4.16 4.83
CA VAL A 180 6.98 -4.06 6.17
C VAL A 180 6.01 -4.63 7.21
N LEU A 181 4.75 -4.20 7.16
CA LEU A 181 3.68 -4.72 8.04
C LEU A 181 3.48 -6.23 7.85
N TYR A 182 3.46 -6.73 6.61
CA TYR A 182 3.31 -8.17 6.38
C TYR A 182 4.47 -9.00 6.95
N VAL A 183 5.71 -8.50 6.87
CA VAL A 183 6.89 -9.18 7.43
C VAL A 183 6.85 -9.21 8.96
N PHE A 184 6.47 -8.11 9.60
CA PHE A 184 6.41 -8.03 11.06
C PHE A 184 5.22 -8.80 11.66
N MET A 185 4.10 -8.88 10.94
CA MET A 185 2.86 -9.47 11.46
C MET A 185 2.63 -10.93 11.03
N GLY A 186 3.31 -11.37 9.95
CA GLY A 186 3.27 -12.76 9.47
C GLY A 186 4.45 -13.57 9.98
N ASN A 187 4.28 -14.29 11.10
CA ASN A 187 5.33 -15.19 11.62
C ASN A 187 5.79 -16.24 10.57
N ASP A 188 4.85 -16.72 9.74
CA ASP A 188 5.11 -17.66 8.65
C ASP A 188 5.84 -17.01 7.47
N PHE A 189 5.52 -15.75 7.15
CA PHE A 189 6.20 -14.99 6.10
C PHE A 189 7.62 -14.64 6.53
N ARG A 190 7.82 -14.25 7.80
CA ARG A 190 9.15 -14.00 8.38
C ARG A 190 10.05 -15.22 8.26
N ARG A 191 9.54 -16.42 8.54
CA ARG A 191 10.30 -17.68 8.43
C ARG A 191 10.67 -17.98 6.98
N LYS A 192 9.73 -17.86 6.04
CA LYS A 192 9.97 -18.10 4.61
C LYS A 192 10.88 -17.04 3.98
N PHE A 193 10.70 -15.77 4.32
CA PHE A 193 11.50 -14.65 3.83
C PHE A 193 12.93 -14.73 4.37
N LYS A 194 13.12 -14.97 5.67
CA LYS A 194 14.45 -15.21 6.24
C LYS A 194 15.11 -16.43 5.62
N SER A 195 14.40 -17.54 5.47
CA SER A 195 14.95 -18.75 4.82
C SER A 195 15.36 -18.49 3.36
N SER A 196 14.55 -17.76 2.60
CA SER A 196 14.84 -17.46 1.18
C SER A 196 15.96 -16.44 1.01
N LEU A 197 16.07 -15.46 1.92
CA LEU A 197 17.18 -14.50 1.93
C LEU A 197 18.47 -15.17 2.39
N LEU A 198 18.42 -15.94 3.48
CA LEU A 198 19.58 -16.68 3.98
C LEU A 198 20.07 -17.68 2.93
N SER A 199 19.19 -18.40 2.25
CA SER A 199 19.58 -19.32 1.18
C SER A 199 20.21 -18.59 -0.01
N LYS A 200 19.75 -17.38 -0.35
CA LYS A 200 20.35 -16.58 -1.43
C LYS A 200 21.71 -16.01 -1.03
N ILE A 201 21.86 -15.58 0.21
CA ILE A 201 23.15 -15.13 0.76
C ILE A 201 24.14 -16.30 0.83
N GLU A 202 23.70 -17.46 1.31
CA GLU A 202 24.51 -18.68 1.37
C GLU A 202 24.92 -19.17 -0.02
N ASN A 203 24.01 -19.10 -1.01
CA ASN A 203 24.33 -19.43 -2.40
C ASN A 203 25.32 -18.43 -3.02
N ALA A 204 25.18 -17.12 -2.75
CA ALA A 204 26.14 -16.11 -3.23
C ALA A 204 27.54 -16.31 -2.61
N MET A 205 27.59 -16.59 -1.31
CA MET A 205 28.85 -16.91 -0.59
C MET A 205 29.46 -18.24 -1.08
N GLY A 206 28.62 -19.21 -1.44
CA GLY A 206 29.04 -20.49 -2.01
C GLY A 206 29.53 -20.40 -3.46
N GLU A 207 28.99 -19.46 -4.24
CA GLU A 207 29.50 -19.14 -5.59
C GLU A 207 30.90 -18.54 -5.52
N ASP A 208 31.18 -17.60 -4.61
CA ASP A 208 32.52 -17.02 -4.46
C ASP A 208 33.57 -18.06 -4.07
N ASN A 209 33.22 -18.99 -3.16
CA ASN A 209 34.12 -20.06 -2.73
C ASN A 209 34.38 -21.09 -3.84
N ARG A 210 33.36 -21.44 -4.64
CA ARG A 210 33.49 -22.35 -5.79
C ARG A 210 34.27 -21.74 -6.95
N THR A 211 34.24 -20.42 -7.09
CA THR A 211 34.96 -19.70 -8.13
C THR A 211 36.43 -19.57 -7.74
N THR A 212 36.72 -19.19 -6.48
CA THR A 212 38.07 -19.13 -5.92
C THR A 212 38.78 -20.49 -5.92
N SER A 213 38.09 -21.57 -5.53
CA SER A 213 38.63 -22.93 -5.58
C SER A 213 38.97 -23.37 -7.01
N ARG A 214 38.11 -23.07 -8.00
CA ARG A 214 38.40 -23.37 -9.42
C ARG A 214 39.58 -22.58 -9.98
N TYR A 215 39.79 -21.33 -9.56
CA TYR A 215 40.97 -20.56 -9.92
C TYR A 215 42.25 -21.14 -9.30
N LEU A 216 42.23 -21.52 -8.03
CA LEU A 216 43.37 -22.11 -7.33
C LEU A 216 43.76 -23.48 -7.90
N SER A 217 42.79 -24.36 -8.19
CA SER A 217 43.06 -25.66 -8.83
C SER A 217 43.62 -25.52 -10.24
N ARG A 218 43.17 -24.51 -10.99
CA ARG A 218 43.67 -24.24 -12.34
C ARG A 218 45.08 -23.64 -12.31
N SER A 219 45.41 -22.79 -11.32
CA SER A 219 46.76 -22.29 -11.09
C SER A 219 47.74 -23.41 -10.74
N SER A 220 47.38 -24.32 -9.83
CA SER A 220 48.27 -25.43 -9.47
C SER A 220 48.54 -26.38 -10.64
N SER A 221 47.54 -26.58 -11.52
CA SER A 221 47.70 -27.40 -12.73
C SER A 221 48.64 -26.78 -13.78
N VAL A 222 48.80 -25.45 -13.79
CA VAL A 222 49.70 -24.73 -14.69
C VAL A 222 51.13 -24.74 -14.15
N ASP A 223 51.32 -24.55 -12.84
CA ASP A 223 52.65 -24.66 -12.20
C ASP A 223 53.24 -26.08 -12.30
N THR A 224 52.39 -27.11 -12.20
CA THR A 224 52.84 -28.51 -12.33
C THR A 224 53.35 -28.82 -13.75
N ARG A 225 52.83 -28.12 -14.77
CA ARG A 225 53.29 -28.25 -16.17
C ARG A 225 54.55 -27.45 -16.50
N ALA A 226 54.82 -26.36 -15.77
CA ALA A 226 56.02 -25.55 -15.98
C ALA A 226 57.28 -26.19 -15.37
N SER A 227 57.15 -26.93 -14.27
CA SER A 227 58.28 -27.59 -13.60
C SER A 227 58.74 -28.91 -14.25
N THR A 228 58.08 -29.38 -15.32
CA THR A 228 58.45 -30.63 -16.02
C THR A 228 59.38 -30.41 -17.24
N HIS A 229 59.84 -29.18 -17.46
CA HIS A 229 60.63 -28.79 -18.64
C HIS A 229 62.01 -28.19 -18.34
N ILE A 230 62.61 -28.50 -17.19
CA ILE A 230 64.03 -28.25 -16.90
C ILE A 230 64.76 -29.57 -16.75
#